data_AF-A0A820INS3-F1
#
_entry.id   AF-A0A820INS3-F1
#
_cell.length_a   1.000
_cell.length_b   1.000
_cell.length_c   1.000
_cell.angle_alpha   90.00
_cell.angle_beta   90.00
_cell.angle_gamma   90.00
#
_symmetry.space_group_name_H-M   'P 1'
#
loop_
_entity.id
_entity.type
_entity.pdbx_description
1 polymer ?
#
loop_
_entity_poly.entity_id
_entity_poly.type
_entity_poly.pdbx_seq_one_letter_code
_entity_poly.pdbx_strand_id
1 'polypeptide(L)'
;RIRTDLAEYVHSLSILNSANYNPESLHFRPKDYQNVINRLNQLRTFAETVSLNINHEEVQISECRTHVQASQRYIDQLQPWIEQAENYLNQHYDQSGSLNINDAKQLLDKHKEFLDEHRSMSIIYNNLINEEYNLSDQNELKSLIKSLSIRWIEIERKSDELTSQYDSQYRAWILYDSELNAFRNKILSEFEQQINHLISNDIVKLYDLNQINTLINDLR
;
A
#
# COMPACT_ATOMS: atom_id res chain seq x y z
N ARG A 1 -18.15 -35.02 17.90
CA ARG A 1 -17.98 -36.28 18.66
C ARG A 1 -18.12 -36.02 20.16
N ILE A 2 -17.17 -35.35 20.83
CA ILE A 2 -17.27 -35.00 22.27
C ILE A 2 -18.59 -34.30 22.64
N ARG A 3 -19.05 -33.33 21.83
CA ARG A 3 -20.34 -32.66 22.01
C ARG A 3 -21.55 -33.60 21.94
N THR A 4 -21.53 -34.54 20.99
CA THR A 4 -22.57 -35.56 20.81
C THR A 4 -22.59 -36.49 22.01
N ASP A 5 -21.41 -36.95 22.44
CA ASP A 5 -21.25 -37.84 23.58
C ASP A 5 -21.67 -37.17 24.90
N LEU A 6 -21.38 -35.87 25.08
CA LEU A 6 -21.82 -35.06 26.23
C LEU A 6 -23.33 -34.80 26.20
N ALA A 7 -23.91 -34.49 25.05
CA ALA A 7 -25.35 -34.27 24.91
C ALA A 7 -26.13 -35.56 25.19
N GLU A 8 -25.67 -36.69 24.67
CA GLU A 8 -26.24 -38.01 24.95
C GLU A 8 -26.10 -38.40 26.42
N TYR A 9 -24.97 -38.07 27.05
CA TYR A 9 -24.74 -38.29 28.47
C TYR A 9 -25.66 -37.43 29.35
N VAL A 10 -25.78 -36.12 29.07
CA VAL A 10 -26.70 -35.22 29.79
C VAL A 10 -28.16 -35.66 29.59
N HIS A 11 -28.53 -36.09 28.38
CA HIS A 11 -29.86 -36.62 28.09
C HIS A 11 -30.12 -37.91 28.88
N SER A 12 -29.17 -38.85 28.90
CA SER A 12 -29.26 -40.10 29.67
C SER A 12 -29.39 -39.85 31.17
N LEU A 13 -28.67 -38.86 31.71
CA LEU A 13 -28.78 -38.43 33.11
C LEU A 13 -30.15 -37.80 33.41
N SER A 14 -30.71 -37.02 32.48
CA SER A 14 -32.04 -36.43 32.66
C SER A 14 -33.15 -37.48 32.67
N ILE A 15 -33.02 -38.52 31.82
CA ILE A 15 -33.93 -39.68 31.80
C ILE A 15 -33.87 -40.41 33.15
N LEU A 16 -32.66 -40.68 33.66
CA LEU A 16 -32.47 -41.33 34.97
C LEU A 16 -33.07 -40.52 36.13
N ASN A 17 -33.04 -39.19 36.07
CA ASN A 17 -33.60 -38.32 37.10
C ASN A 17 -35.14 -38.18 36.98
N SER A 18 -35.69 -38.40 35.80
CA SER A 18 -37.14 -38.32 35.50
C SER A 18 -37.88 -39.64 35.64
N ALA A 19 -37.16 -40.77 35.54
CA ALA A 19 -37.69 -42.08 35.86
C ALA A 19 -37.95 -42.13 37.37
N ASN A 20 -39.22 -42.00 37.77
CA ASN A 20 -39.70 -42.26 39.13
C ASN A 20 -39.37 -43.72 39.51
N TYR A 21 -38.13 -43.97 39.90
CA TYR A 21 -37.68 -45.25 40.43
C TYR A 21 -38.35 -45.43 41.79
N ASN A 22 -39.25 -46.41 41.87
CA ASN A 22 -39.92 -46.75 43.11
C ASN A 22 -38.87 -47.23 44.13
N PRO A 23 -38.58 -46.48 45.22
CA PRO A 23 -37.47 -46.78 46.12
C PRO A 23 -37.66 -48.10 46.89
N GLU A 24 -38.86 -48.67 46.88
CA GLU A 24 -39.20 -49.88 47.63
C GLU A 24 -38.61 -51.18 47.04
N SER A 25 -38.18 -51.18 45.77
CA SER A 25 -37.67 -52.40 45.12
C SER A 25 -36.17 -52.64 45.28
N LEU A 26 -35.42 -51.72 45.89
CA LEU A 26 -34.00 -51.87 46.21
C LEU A 26 -33.74 -51.34 47.63
N HIS A 27 -33.14 -52.14 48.50
CA HIS A 27 -32.76 -51.76 49.87
C HIS A 27 -31.62 -50.71 49.92
N PHE A 28 -31.80 -49.54 49.31
CA PHE A 28 -30.91 -48.40 49.48
C PHE A 28 -31.29 -47.60 50.73
N ARG A 29 -30.31 -47.24 51.55
CA ARG A 29 -30.56 -46.32 52.67
C ARG A 29 -30.85 -44.93 52.09
N PRO A 30 -31.81 -44.16 52.63
CA PRO A 30 -32.16 -42.83 52.11
C PRO A 30 -30.97 -41.86 51.93
N LYS A 31 -29.93 -41.99 52.78
CA LYS A 31 -28.70 -41.20 52.66
C LYS A 31 -27.89 -41.53 51.40
N ASP A 32 -27.85 -42.79 51.00
CA ASP A 32 -27.10 -43.22 49.81
C ASP A 32 -27.80 -42.73 48.53
N TYR A 33 -29.13 -42.74 48.52
CA TYR A 33 -29.94 -42.16 47.44
C TYR A 33 -29.70 -40.65 47.28
N GLN A 34 -29.72 -39.89 48.39
CA GLN A 34 -29.45 -38.45 48.36
C GLN A 34 -28.02 -38.14 47.89
N ASN A 35 -27.03 -38.96 48.28
CA ASN A 35 -25.65 -38.81 47.83
C ASN A 35 -25.53 -39.04 46.31
N VAL A 36 -26.25 -40.04 45.77
CA VAL A 36 -26.32 -40.28 44.32
C VAL A 36 -26.93 -39.08 43.60
N ILE A 37 -28.07 -38.57 44.07
CA ILE A 37 -28.70 -37.36 43.49
C ILE A 37 -27.75 -36.17 43.50
N ASN A 38 -27.08 -35.91 44.63
CA ASN A 38 -26.13 -34.80 44.74
C ASN A 38 -24.98 -34.94 43.73
N ARG A 39 -24.45 -36.16 43.56
CA ARG A 39 -23.37 -36.42 42.60
C ARG A 39 -23.84 -36.34 41.15
N LEU A 40 -25.07 -36.77 40.85
CA LEU A 40 -25.69 -36.61 39.53
C LEU A 40 -25.87 -35.13 39.19
N ASN A 41 -26.33 -34.32 40.14
CA ASN A 41 -26.46 -32.88 39.95
C ASN A 41 -25.10 -32.20 39.73
N GLN A 42 -24.06 -32.59 40.49
CA GLN A 42 -22.69 -32.10 40.28
C GLN A 42 -22.16 -32.45 38.89
N LEU A 43 -22.35 -33.69 38.44
CA LEU A 43 -21.95 -34.14 37.11
C LEU A 43 -22.70 -33.38 36.01
N ARG A 44 -23.99 -33.11 36.22
CA ARG A 44 -24.79 -32.30 35.30
C ARG A 44 -24.24 -30.87 35.20
N THR A 45 -24.02 -30.19 36.32
CA THR A 45 -23.47 -28.82 36.33
C THR A 45 -22.08 -28.77 35.69
N PHE A 46 -21.25 -29.79 35.94
CA PHE A 46 -19.95 -29.92 35.28
C PHE A 46 -20.10 -30.08 33.76
N ALA A 47 -20.98 -30.96 33.29
CA ALA A 47 -21.23 -31.16 31.86
C ALA A 47 -21.79 -29.90 31.18
N GLU A 48 -22.70 -29.18 31.84
CA GLU A 48 -23.23 -27.89 31.37
C GLU A 48 -22.10 -26.85 31.26
N THR A 49 -21.22 -26.76 32.26
CA THR A 49 -20.05 -25.85 32.26
C THR A 49 -19.08 -26.20 31.13
N VAL A 50 -18.75 -27.48 30.94
CA VAL A 50 -17.88 -27.94 29.85
C VAL A 50 -18.50 -27.61 28.50
N SER A 51 -19.81 -27.81 28.32
CA SER A 51 -20.50 -27.48 27.08
C SER A 51 -20.47 -25.97 26.79
N LEU A 52 -20.62 -25.12 27.80
CA LEU A 52 -20.50 -23.66 27.65
C LEU A 52 -19.09 -23.26 27.21
N ASN A 53 -18.06 -23.83 27.85
CA ASN A 53 -16.67 -23.56 27.50
C ASN A 53 -16.35 -24.02 26.07
N ILE A 54 -16.81 -25.22 25.66
CA ILE A 54 -16.62 -25.70 24.28
C ILE A 54 -17.26 -24.73 23.28
N ASN A 55 -18.49 -24.26 23.53
CA ASN A 55 -19.14 -23.31 22.64
C ASN A 55 -18.40 -21.98 22.55
N HIS A 56 -17.84 -21.49 23.67
CA HIS A 56 -17.05 -20.26 23.70
C HIS A 56 -15.77 -20.40 22.86
N GLU A 57 -15.04 -21.51 23.04
CA GLU A 57 -13.82 -21.83 22.28
C GLU A 57 -14.14 -22.03 20.79
N GLU A 58 -15.25 -22.68 20.43
CA GLU A 58 -15.68 -22.84 19.03
C GLU A 58 -15.89 -21.48 18.34
N VAL A 59 -16.50 -20.52 19.03
CA VAL A 59 -16.68 -19.14 18.52
C VAL A 59 -15.33 -18.46 18.32
N GLN A 60 -14.44 -18.50 19.32
CA GLN A 60 -13.10 -17.91 19.22
C GLN A 60 -12.27 -18.52 18.09
N ILE A 61 -12.32 -19.84 17.90
CA ILE A 61 -11.63 -20.53 16.80
C ILE A 61 -12.19 -20.08 15.45
N SER A 62 -13.51 -19.92 15.33
CA SER A 62 -14.15 -19.45 14.10
C SER A 62 -13.76 -18.02 13.76
N GLU A 63 -13.71 -17.13 14.76
CA GLU A 63 -13.26 -15.75 14.61
C GLU A 63 -11.79 -15.71 14.20
N CYS A 64 -10.92 -16.41 14.92
CA CYS A 64 -9.49 -16.51 14.61
C CYS A 64 -9.25 -17.01 13.18
N ARG A 65 -10.00 -18.03 12.73
CA ARG A 65 -9.93 -18.53 11.34
C ARG A 65 -10.29 -17.44 10.33
N THR A 66 -11.27 -16.60 10.63
CA THR A 66 -11.71 -15.51 9.74
C THR A 66 -10.60 -14.46 9.61
N HIS A 67 -9.98 -14.06 10.72
CA HIS A 67 -8.84 -13.13 10.72
C HIS A 67 -7.64 -13.68 9.94
N VAL A 68 -7.26 -14.95 10.17
CA VAL A 68 -6.18 -15.61 9.42
C VAL A 68 -6.46 -15.62 7.91
N GLN A 69 -7.69 -15.93 7.51
CA GLN A 69 -8.07 -15.91 6.09
C GLN A 69 -8.03 -14.51 5.50
N ALA A 70 -8.44 -13.49 6.26
CA ALA A 70 -8.37 -12.09 5.84
C ALA A 70 -6.90 -11.66 5.65
N SER A 71 -6.04 -11.90 6.64
CA SER A 71 -4.60 -11.62 6.55
C SER A 71 -3.97 -12.29 5.33
N GLN A 72 -4.27 -13.56 5.08
CA GLN A 72 -3.72 -14.28 3.93
C GLN A 72 -4.13 -13.63 2.60
N ARG A 73 -5.40 -13.23 2.46
CA ARG A 73 -5.88 -12.53 1.25
C ARG A 73 -5.18 -11.20 1.02
N TYR A 74 -4.88 -10.45 2.09
CA TYR A 74 -4.14 -9.20 1.97
C TYR A 74 -2.68 -9.45 1.60
N ILE A 75 -2.04 -10.47 2.19
CA ILE A 75 -0.68 -10.88 1.82
C ILE A 75 -0.62 -11.29 0.36
N ASP A 76 -1.56 -12.12 -0.11
CA ASP A 76 -1.59 -12.58 -1.51
C ASP A 76 -1.74 -11.43 -2.51
N GLN A 77 -2.37 -10.33 -2.10
CA GLN A 77 -2.48 -9.10 -2.91
C GLN A 77 -1.22 -8.22 -2.84
N LEU A 78 -0.65 -8.04 -1.64
CA LEU A 78 0.49 -7.16 -1.40
C LEU A 78 1.81 -7.74 -1.90
N GLN A 79 2.03 -9.03 -1.70
CA GLN A 79 3.28 -9.73 -2.04
C GLN A 79 3.74 -9.46 -3.49
N PRO A 80 2.92 -9.70 -4.54
CA PRO A 80 3.35 -9.47 -5.92
C PRO A 80 3.62 -7.98 -6.20
N TRP A 81 2.84 -7.08 -5.59
CA TRP A 81 3.05 -5.65 -5.76
C TRP A 81 4.35 -5.18 -5.09
N ILE A 82 4.65 -5.64 -3.87
CA ILE A 82 5.90 -5.33 -3.16
C ILE A 82 7.10 -5.80 -3.98
N GLU A 83 7.05 -7.01 -4.56
CA GLU A 83 8.12 -7.51 -5.43
C GLU A 83 8.30 -6.65 -6.69
N GLN A 84 7.21 -6.18 -7.30
CA GLN A 84 7.27 -5.25 -8.45
C GLN A 84 7.82 -3.88 -8.04
N ALA A 85 7.39 -3.35 -6.90
CA ALA A 85 7.84 -2.08 -6.36
C ALA A 85 9.34 -2.11 -6.05
N GLU A 86 9.81 -3.15 -5.36
CA GLU A 86 11.24 -3.34 -5.09
C GLU A 86 12.04 -3.43 -6.38
N ASN A 87 11.56 -4.15 -7.38
CA ASN A 87 12.23 -4.24 -8.67
C ASN A 87 12.29 -2.89 -9.38
N TYR A 88 11.18 -2.14 -9.40
CA TYR A 88 11.13 -0.79 -9.98
C TYR A 88 12.12 0.17 -9.30
N LEU A 89 12.15 0.17 -7.97
CA LEU A 89 13.04 1.03 -7.19
C LEU A 89 14.51 0.58 -7.28
N ASN A 90 14.78 -0.72 -7.42
CA ASN A 90 16.15 -1.21 -7.57
C ASN A 90 16.70 -1.06 -9.00
N GLN A 91 15.83 -0.95 -10.01
CA GLN A 91 16.20 -0.69 -11.40
C GLN A 91 16.67 0.76 -11.63
N HIS A 92 17.27 1.40 -10.62
CA HIS A 92 17.81 2.74 -10.74
C HIS A 92 18.70 2.86 -11.97
N TYR A 93 18.13 3.52 -12.96
CA TYR A 93 18.82 3.93 -14.15
C TYR A 93 19.89 4.94 -13.71
N ASP A 94 21.17 4.53 -13.78
CA ASP A 94 22.34 5.41 -13.83
C ASP A 94 22.31 6.28 -15.11
N GLN A 95 21.19 6.94 -15.37
CA GLN A 95 20.91 7.71 -16.57
C GLN A 95 21.27 9.20 -16.40
N SER A 96 21.95 9.55 -15.31
CA SER A 96 22.40 10.91 -14.98
C SER A 96 23.24 11.57 -16.10
N GLY A 97 23.78 10.79 -17.05
CA GLY A 97 24.61 11.31 -18.14
C GLY A 97 23.93 11.59 -19.49
N SER A 98 22.71 11.10 -19.78
CA SER A 98 22.18 11.13 -21.16
C SER A 98 20.69 11.45 -21.33
N LEU A 99 19.96 11.75 -20.25
CA LEU A 99 18.53 12.05 -20.35
C LEU A 99 18.32 13.43 -20.98
N ASN A 100 17.39 13.55 -21.93
CA ASN A 100 16.88 14.86 -22.34
C ASN A 100 15.66 15.28 -21.47
N ILE A 101 15.14 16.50 -21.66
CA ILE A 101 13.99 17.00 -20.89
C ILE A 101 12.73 16.12 -20.98
N ASN A 102 12.48 15.49 -22.15
CA ASN A 102 11.33 14.61 -22.32
C ASN A 102 11.52 13.30 -21.55
N ASP A 103 12.72 12.75 -21.56
CA ASP A 103 13.01 11.51 -20.82
C ASP A 103 12.92 11.75 -19.30
N ALA A 104 13.45 12.88 -18.82
CA ALA A 104 13.32 13.28 -17.42
C ALA A 104 11.85 13.46 -17.00
N LYS A 105 11.02 14.03 -17.88
CA LYS A 105 9.57 14.14 -17.67
C LYS A 105 8.90 12.77 -17.62
N GLN A 106 9.22 11.88 -18.55
CA GLN A 106 8.65 10.52 -18.59
C GLN A 106 9.00 9.72 -17.34
N LEU A 107 10.22 9.83 -16.84
CA LEU A 107 10.63 9.20 -15.57
C LEU A 107 9.82 9.74 -14.40
N LEU A 108 9.67 11.06 -14.31
CA LEU A 108 8.88 11.71 -13.26
C LEU A 108 7.40 11.28 -13.34
N ASP A 109 6.81 11.25 -14.53
CA ASP A 109 5.40 10.89 -14.70
C ASP A 109 5.18 9.39 -14.39
N LYS A 110 6.07 8.50 -14.83
CA LYS A 110 6.05 7.08 -14.42
C LYS A 110 6.19 6.91 -12.91
N HIS A 111 7.02 7.73 -12.26
CA HIS A 111 7.16 7.69 -10.80
C HIS A 111 5.89 8.17 -10.09
N LYS A 112 5.17 9.16 -10.63
CA LYS A 112 3.87 9.56 -10.09
C LYS A 112 2.82 8.46 -10.21
N GLU A 113 2.79 7.74 -11.33
CA GLU A 113 1.90 6.57 -11.49
C GLU A 113 2.20 5.51 -10.43
N PHE A 114 3.49 5.22 -10.19
CA PHE A 114 3.92 4.34 -9.10
C PHE A 114 3.45 4.84 -7.72
N LEU A 115 3.56 6.15 -7.43
CA LEU A 115 3.09 6.74 -6.17
C LEU A 115 1.57 6.64 -6.00
N ASP A 116 0.81 6.76 -7.08
CA ASP A 116 -0.65 6.61 -7.04
C ASP A 116 -1.07 5.16 -6.79
N GLU A 117 -0.34 4.19 -7.36
CA GLU A 117 -0.50 2.78 -7.05
C GLU A 117 -0.12 2.48 -5.59
N HIS A 118 1.01 3.02 -5.11
CA HIS A 118 1.44 2.92 -3.72
C HIS A 118 0.36 3.41 -2.75
N ARG A 119 -0.26 4.55 -3.03
CA ARG A 119 -1.40 5.06 -2.24
C ARG A 119 -2.57 4.09 -2.22
N SER A 120 -2.88 3.47 -3.36
CA SER A 120 -3.96 2.49 -3.45
C SER A 120 -3.64 1.22 -2.63
N MET A 121 -2.40 0.74 -2.70
CA MET A 121 -1.93 -0.41 -1.93
C MET A 121 -1.80 -0.15 -0.44
N SER A 122 -1.60 1.11 -0.03
CA SER A 122 -1.53 1.48 1.40
C SER A 122 -2.80 1.12 2.17
N ILE A 123 -3.96 1.11 1.51
CA ILE A 123 -5.24 0.71 2.10
C ILE A 123 -5.19 -0.79 2.48
N ILE A 124 -4.68 -1.62 1.57
CA ILE A 124 -4.55 -3.07 1.79
C ILE A 124 -3.51 -3.34 2.89
N TYR A 125 -2.39 -2.63 2.85
CA TYR A 125 -1.36 -2.71 3.89
C TYR A 125 -1.91 -2.35 5.27
N ASN A 126 -2.61 -1.22 5.40
CA ASN A 126 -3.21 -0.80 6.67
C ASN A 126 -4.23 -1.82 7.19
N ASN A 127 -5.02 -2.44 6.30
CA ASN A 127 -5.93 -3.52 6.70
C ASN A 127 -5.17 -4.75 7.19
N LEU A 128 -4.05 -5.12 6.55
CA LEU A 128 -3.20 -6.22 7.01
C LEU A 128 -2.64 -5.95 8.42
N ILE A 129 -2.13 -4.74 8.67
CA ILE A 129 -1.62 -4.34 9.99
C ILE A 129 -2.73 -4.37 11.05
N ASN A 130 -3.94 -3.92 10.70
CA ASN A 130 -5.08 -4.01 11.59
C ASN A 130 -5.44 -5.48 11.93
N GLU A 131 -5.37 -6.38 10.95
CA GLU A 131 -5.60 -7.81 11.21
C GLU A 131 -4.51 -8.46 12.05
N GLU A 132 -3.27 -7.97 12.00
CA GLU A 132 -2.16 -8.49 12.82
C GLU A 132 -2.49 -8.46 14.32
N TYR A 133 -3.19 -7.42 14.79
CA TYR A 133 -3.61 -7.30 16.19
C TYR A 133 -4.62 -8.38 16.61
N ASN A 134 -5.39 -8.93 15.66
CA ASN A 134 -6.38 -9.98 15.92
C ASN A 134 -5.77 -11.38 15.88
N LEU A 135 -4.52 -11.52 15.46
CA LEU A 135 -3.79 -12.78 15.52
C LEU A 135 -3.23 -12.95 16.94
N SER A 136 -3.71 -13.91 17.73
CA SER A 136 -3.11 -14.18 19.06
C SER A 136 -1.85 -15.04 18.92
N ASP A 137 -2.00 -16.24 18.34
CA ASP A 137 -1.00 -17.32 18.43
C ASP A 137 -0.36 -17.73 17.09
N GLN A 138 -0.57 -16.95 16.02
CA GLN A 138 -0.05 -17.24 14.69
C GLN A 138 1.34 -16.63 14.47
N ASN A 139 2.35 -17.14 15.18
CA ASN A 139 3.71 -16.59 15.17
C ASN A 139 4.35 -16.54 13.78
N GLU A 140 4.14 -17.56 12.95
CA GLU A 140 4.66 -17.61 11.57
C GLU A 140 4.05 -16.50 10.70
N LEU A 141 2.72 -16.34 10.78
CA LEU A 141 2.00 -15.30 10.03
C LEU A 141 2.39 -13.90 10.50
N LYS A 142 2.52 -13.67 11.82
CA LYS A 142 3.04 -12.41 12.37
C LYS A 142 4.45 -12.10 11.89
N SER A 143 5.32 -13.12 11.86
CA SER A 143 6.69 -12.96 11.35
C SER A 143 6.69 -12.57 9.86
N LEU A 144 5.80 -13.15 9.06
CA LEU A 144 5.63 -12.79 7.65
C LEU A 144 5.12 -11.36 7.49
N ILE A 145 4.08 -10.97 8.24
CA ILE A 145 3.56 -9.59 8.25
C ILE A 145 4.66 -8.60 8.60
N LYS A 146 5.42 -8.86 9.66
CA LYS A 146 6.56 -8.04 10.06
C LYS A 146 7.63 -7.93 8.97
N SER A 147 7.92 -9.03 8.27
CA SER A 147 8.84 -9.02 7.12
C SER A 147 8.32 -8.13 5.99
N LEU A 148 7.02 -8.18 5.70
CA LEU A 148 6.38 -7.31 4.71
C LEU A 148 6.39 -5.84 5.14
N SER A 149 6.15 -5.55 6.42
CA SER A 149 6.25 -4.18 6.96
C SER A 149 7.64 -3.58 6.80
N ILE A 150 8.70 -4.37 7.03
CA ILE A 150 10.08 -3.91 6.82
C ILE A 150 10.30 -3.57 5.35
N ARG A 151 9.84 -4.42 4.43
CA ARG A 151 9.93 -4.17 2.98
C ARG A 151 9.13 -2.95 2.55
N TRP A 152 7.94 -2.77 3.10
CA TRP A 152 7.07 -1.60 2.87
C TRP A 152 7.76 -0.30 3.27
N ILE A 153 8.34 -0.24 4.48
CA ILE A 153 9.07 0.95 4.97
C ILE A 153 10.26 1.27 4.06
N GLU A 154 10.97 0.24 3.57
CA GLU A 154 12.09 0.43 2.66
C GLU A 154 11.64 0.94 1.27
N ILE A 155 10.48 0.48 0.78
CA ILE A 155 9.83 1.01 -0.43
C ILE A 155 9.50 2.50 -0.25
N GLU A 156 8.85 2.88 0.86
CA GLU A 156 8.51 4.27 1.17
C GLU A 156 9.76 5.15 1.17
N ARG A 157 10.80 4.74 1.92
CA ARG A 157 12.06 5.47 2.02
C ARG A 157 12.72 5.69 0.66
N LYS A 158 12.86 4.62 -0.14
CA LYS A 158 13.46 4.70 -1.49
C LYS A 158 12.61 5.55 -2.45
N SER A 159 11.30 5.44 -2.34
CA SER A 159 10.37 6.23 -3.15
C SER A 159 10.49 7.72 -2.86
N ASP A 160 10.62 8.11 -1.59
CA ASP A 160 10.82 9.51 -1.19
C ASP A 160 12.15 10.06 -1.72
N GLU A 161 13.23 9.28 -1.60
CA GLU A 161 14.54 9.63 -2.14
C GLU A 161 14.48 9.85 -3.65
N LEU A 162 13.77 8.97 -4.35
CA LEU A 162 13.57 9.06 -5.79
C LEU A 162 12.75 10.25 -6.24
N THR A 163 11.66 10.52 -5.52
CA THR A 163 10.78 11.65 -5.82
C THR A 163 11.61 12.93 -5.85
N SER A 164 12.44 13.13 -4.82
CA SER A 164 13.36 14.26 -4.73
C SER A 164 14.35 14.32 -5.90
N GLN A 165 14.91 13.17 -6.29
CA GLN A 165 15.87 13.09 -7.40
C GLN A 165 15.22 13.43 -8.75
N TYR A 166 14.08 12.81 -9.09
CA TYR A 166 13.40 13.06 -10.35
C TYR A 166 12.84 14.48 -10.44
N ASP A 167 12.29 15.02 -9.35
CA ASP A 167 11.85 16.42 -9.32
C ASP A 167 13.03 17.37 -9.53
N SER A 168 14.15 17.14 -8.84
CA SER A 168 15.35 17.96 -8.98
C SER A 168 15.90 17.90 -10.41
N GLN A 169 16.01 16.70 -10.98
CA GLN A 169 16.52 16.50 -12.33
C GLN A 169 15.62 17.15 -13.39
N TYR A 170 14.31 16.97 -13.30
CA TYR A 170 13.38 17.57 -14.24
C TYR A 170 13.38 19.11 -14.14
N ARG A 171 13.45 19.66 -12.93
CA ARG A 171 13.60 21.12 -12.73
C ARG A 171 14.90 21.65 -13.32
N ALA A 172 16.01 20.94 -13.16
CA ALA A 172 17.28 21.31 -13.77
C ALA A 172 17.19 21.37 -15.30
N TRP A 173 16.50 20.41 -15.93
CA TRP A 173 16.25 20.43 -17.38
C TRP A 173 15.36 21.58 -17.82
N ILE A 174 14.30 21.89 -17.08
CA ILE A 174 13.44 23.05 -17.36
C ILE A 174 14.26 24.35 -17.30
N LEU A 175 15.10 24.51 -16.26
CA LEU A 175 15.96 25.68 -16.12
C LEU A 175 16.94 25.79 -17.28
N TYR A 176 17.64 24.71 -17.60
CA TYR A 176 18.58 24.66 -18.72
C TYR A 176 17.91 25.01 -20.06
N ASP A 177 16.75 24.42 -20.36
CA ASP A 177 16.01 24.72 -21.59
C ASP A 177 15.55 26.19 -21.64
N SER A 178 15.11 26.74 -20.51
CA SER A 178 14.71 28.15 -20.41
C SER A 178 15.89 29.10 -20.62
N GLU A 179 17.07 28.80 -20.05
CA GLU A 179 18.29 29.59 -20.21
C GLU A 179 18.82 29.51 -21.64
N LEU A 180 18.80 28.32 -22.25
CA LEU A 180 19.20 28.10 -23.64
C LEU A 180 18.30 28.88 -24.60
N ASN A 181 16.98 28.87 -24.36
CA ASN A 181 16.03 29.65 -25.14
C ASN A 181 16.21 31.16 -24.95
N ALA A 182 16.46 31.62 -23.71
CA ALA A 182 16.74 33.03 -23.43
C ALA A 182 18.04 33.50 -24.12
N PHE A 183 19.10 32.70 -24.06
CA PHE A 183 20.36 32.96 -24.75
C PHE A 183 20.16 33.00 -26.27
N ARG A 184 19.48 32.01 -26.84
CA ARG A 184 19.16 31.96 -28.27
C ARG A 184 18.40 33.21 -28.71
N ASN A 185 17.35 33.59 -27.99
CA ASN A 185 16.54 34.76 -28.32
C ASN A 185 17.35 36.06 -28.22
N LYS A 186 18.22 36.19 -27.22
CA LYS A 186 19.12 37.34 -27.08
C LYS A 186 20.07 37.44 -28.27
N ILE A 187 20.77 36.36 -28.62
CA ILE A 187 21.71 36.33 -29.73
C ILE A 187 21.01 36.61 -31.07
N LEU A 188 19.83 36.03 -31.29
CA LEU A 188 19.03 36.30 -32.49
C LEU A 188 18.63 37.78 -32.55
N SER A 189 18.17 38.37 -31.45
CA SER A 189 17.81 39.80 -31.39
C SER A 189 19.03 40.71 -31.64
N GLU A 190 20.21 40.38 -31.13
CA GLU A 190 21.44 41.14 -31.37
C GLU A 190 21.85 41.08 -32.85
N PHE A 191 21.78 39.90 -33.47
CA PHE A 191 22.05 39.75 -34.89
C PHE A 191 21.03 40.49 -35.77
N GLU A 192 19.75 40.41 -35.44
CA GLU A 192 18.69 41.17 -36.14
C GLU A 192 18.94 42.68 -36.06
N GLN A 193 19.32 43.21 -34.89
CA GLN A 193 19.67 44.61 -34.73
C GLN A 193 20.90 45.00 -35.58
N GLN A 194 21.95 44.18 -35.60
CA GLN A 194 23.14 44.44 -36.41
C GLN A 194 22.84 44.45 -37.91
N ILE A 195 22.03 43.49 -38.39
CA ILE A 195 21.59 43.42 -39.78
C ILE A 195 20.78 44.68 -40.15
N ASN A 196 19.83 45.07 -39.30
CA ASN A 196 19.01 46.27 -39.53
C ASN A 196 19.86 47.54 -39.57
N HIS A 197 20.87 47.66 -38.72
CA HIS A 197 21.81 48.78 -38.72
C HIS A 197 22.67 48.82 -40.00
N LEU A 198 23.16 47.68 -40.48
CA LEU A 198 23.90 47.59 -41.74
C LEU A 198 23.03 48.00 -42.93
N ILE A 199 21.81 47.48 -43.01
CA ILE A 199 20.84 47.84 -44.07
C ILE A 199 20.53 49.33 -44.03
N SER A 200 20.26 49.90 -42.85
CA SER A 200 19.97 51.33 -42.71
C SER A 200 21.15 52.19 -43.17
N ASN A 201 22.39 51.84 -42.82
CA ASN A 201 23.57 52.59 -43.23
C ASN A 201 23.84 52.52 -44.73
N ASP A 202 23.60 51.37 -45.36
CA ASP A 202 23.77 51.24 -46.80
C ASP A 202 22.66 51.95 -47.58
N ILE A 203 21.43 52.00 -47.05
CA ILE A 203 20.35 52.84 -47.60
C ILE A 203 20.70 54.34 -47.51
N VAL A 204 21.27 54.80 -46.39
CA VAL A 204 21.71 56.19 -46.24
C VAL A 204 22.80 56.53 -47.26
N LYS A 205 23.80 55.66 -47.44
CA LYS A 205 24.84 55.85 -48.48
C LYS A 205 24.26 55.89 -49.90
N LEU A 206 23.25 55.06 -50.19
CA LEU A 206 22.54 55.08 -51.48
C LEU A 206 21.77 56.39 -51.68
N TYR A 207 21.18 56.94 -50.62
CA TYR A 207 20.51 58.25 -50.65
C TYR A 207 21.49 59.40 -50.91
N ASP A 208 22.64 59.39 -50.25
CA ASP A 208 23.72 60.37 -50.47
C ASP A 208 24.25 60.29 -51.91
N LEU A 209 24.44 59.09 -52.46
CA LEU A 209 24.84 58.90 -53.86
C LEU A 209 23.81 59.46 -54.84
N ASN A 210 22.51 59.29 -54.57
CA ASN A 210 21.45 59.88 -55.39
C ASN A 210 21.42 61.42 -55.28
N GLN A 211 21.66 61.99 -54.11
CA GLN A 211 21.79 63.45 -53.97
C GLN A 211 23.00 63.98 -54.73
N ILE A 212 24.16 63.31 -54.63
CA ILE A 212 25.37 63.67 -55.38
C ILE A 212 25.11 63.58 -56.89
N ASN A 213 24.44 62.53 -57.38
CA ASN A 213 24.09 62.42 -58.80
C ASN A 213 23.13 63.53 -59.26
N THR A 214 22.15 63.89 -58.43
CA THR A 214 21.26 65.02 -58.72
C THR A 214 22.06 66.32 -58.82
N LEU A 215 22.96 66.57 -57.87
CA LEU A 215 23.81 67.76 -57.86
C LEU A 215 24.77 67.82 -59.06
N ILE A 216 25.33 66.68 -59.47
CA ILE A 216 26.17 66.56 -60.68
C ILE A 216 25.36 66.83 -61.95
N ASN A 217 24.10 66.39 -62.00
CA ASN A 217 23.21 66.69 -63.13
C ASN A 217 22.79 68.16 -63.17
N ASP A 218 22.56 68.79 -62.02
CA ASP A 218 22.22 70.22 -61.95
C ASP A 218 23.43 71.13 -62.29
N LEU A 219 24.65 70.64 -62.10
CA LEU A 219 25.90 71.34 -62.47
C LEU A 219 26.30 71.16 -63.95
N ARG A 220 25.67 70.23 -64.67
CA ARG A 220 25.92 69.95 -66.10
C ARG A 220 24.99 70.75 -67.00
#